data_AF-A0A9X5N5C9-F1
#
_entry.id   AF-A0A9X5N5C9-F1
#
_cell.length_a   1.000
_cell.length_b   1.000
_cell.length_c   1.000
_cell.angle_alpha   90.00
_cell.angle_beta   90.00
_cell.angle_gamma   90.00
#
_symmetry.space_group_name_H-M   'P 1'
#
loop_
_entity.id
_entity.type
_entity.pdbx_description
1 polymer ?
#
loop_
_entity_poly.entity_id
_entity_poly.type
_entity_poly.pdbx_seq_one_letter_code
_entity_poly.pdbx_strand_id
1 'polypeptide(L)'
;MEEIDMTTPFADYLGGKMIDSNVDQPLTTWRDSVDGNGNGSLLKARGNATIRSEENREGVVKKLIIDEGEEYNLWIFDFKIKFRYESVTHGETWACVLNKCTFVNNDWDEVHPEGTVIATFNSVPSRNLELKLDVYVDPDSDDRPGKFIQERVASKFRDPIALATEDFTGLVIDRLVIQFHEPKYNEFTLK
;
A
#
# COMPACT_ATOMS: atom_id res chain seq x y z
N MET A 1 29.31 14.05 18.39
CA MET A 1 28.02 13.93 17.70
C MET A 1 28.22 14.38 16.26
N GLU A 2 27.95 13.48 15.32
CA GLU A 2 28.06 13.71 13.89
C GLU A 2 26.69 13.54 13.24
N GLU A 3 26.32 14.43 12.31
CA GLU A 3 25.09 14.34 11.54
C GLU A 3 25.44 14.01 10.09
N ILE A 4 24.87 12.90 9.59
CA ILE A 4 25.04 12.44 8.22
C ILE A 4 23.70 12.54 7.50
N ASP A 5 23.67 13.25 6.38
CA ASP A 5 22.52 13.27 5.48
C ASP A 5 22.42 11.93 4.74
N MET A 6 21.34 11.21 4.99
CA MET A 6 21.06 9.90 4.42
C MET A 6 19.87 9.96 3.46
N THR A 7 19.38 11.14 3.09
CA THR A 7 18.16 11.32 2.29
C THR A 7 18.27 10.64 0.93
N THR A 8 19.29 10.97 0.14
CA THR A 8 19.52 10.35 -1.18
C THR A 8 19.85 8.85 -1.06
N PRO A 9 20.79 8.42 -0.20
CA PRO A 9 21.05 6.99 0.01
C PRO A 9 19.82 6.16 0.38
N PHE A 10 18.97 6.67 1.29
CA PHE A 10 17.75 5.99 1.70
C PHE A 10 16.76 5.88 0.55
N ALA A 11 16.52 6.99 -0.15
CA ALA A 11 15.57 7.03 -1.24
C ALA A 11 15.98 6.13 -2.41
N ASP A 12 17.26 6.16 -2.80
CA ASP A 12 17.77 5.31 -3.88
C ASP A 12 17.72 3.82 -3.48
N TYR A 13 18.00 3.49 -2.21
CA TYR A 13 17.86 2.13 -1.69
C TYR A 13 16.42 1.63 -1.75
N LEU A 14 15.49 2.44 -1.22
CA LEU A 14 14.08 2.12 -1.18
C LEU A 14 13.51 2.01 -2.61
N GLY A 15 13.83 2.95 -3.49
CA GLY A 15 13.46 2.89 -4.91
C GLY A 15 13.96 1.61 -5.58
N GLY A 16 15.22 1.24 -5.36
CA GLY A 16 15.80 0.00 -5.89
C GLY A 16 15.15 -1.30 -5.38
N LYS A 17 14.58 -1.29 -4.17
CA LYS A 17 13.83 -2.43 -3.62
C LYS A 17 12.38 -2.47 -4.07
N MET A 18 11.77 -1.30 -4.29
CA MET A 18 10.35 -1.19 -4.55
C MET A 18 9.99 -1.25 -6.03
N ILE A 19 10.83 -0.75 -6.94
CA ILE A 19 10.60 -0.86 -8.38
C ILE A 19 10.55 -2.35 -8.77
N ASP A 20 9.52 -2.71 -9.54
CA ASP A 20 9.16 -4.08 -9.92
C ASP A 20 8.77 -5.02 -8.77
N SER A 21 8.68 -4.52 -7.53
CA SER A 21 8.08 -5.29 -6.44
C SER A 21 6.60 -5.52 -6.69
N ASN A 22 6.13 -6.74 -6.40
CA ASN A 22 4.77 -7.16 -6.62
C ASN A 22 4.10 -7.57 -5.30
N VAL A 23 2.83 -7.22 -5.17
CA VAL A 23 1.95 -7.72 -4.10
C VAL A 23 0.75 -8.41 -4.72
N ASP A 24 0.36 -9.53 -4.13
CA ASP A 24 -0.75 -10.35 -4.61
C ASP A 24 -1.84 -10.51 -3.53
N GLN A 25 -3.09 -10.51 -3.97
CA GLN A 25 -4.25 -10.93 -3.21
C GLN A 25 -4.91 -12.10 -3.95
N PRO A 26 -4.74 -13.33 -3.44
CA PRO A 26 -5.47 -14.48 -3.94
C PRO A 26 -6.98 -14.27 -3.83
N LEU A 27 -7.74 -15.03 -4.60
CA LEU A 27 -9.20 -14.99 -4.60
C LEU A 27 -9.74 -15.10 -3.18
N THR A 28 -10.36 -14.03 -2.70
CA THR A 28 -10.85 -13.91 -1.33
C THR A 28 -12.22 -13.25 -1.31
N THR A 29 -13.02 -13.54 -0.28
CA THR A 29 -14.30 -12.86 -0.08
C THR A 29 -14.05 -11.39 0.28
N TRP A 30 -14.53 -10.49 -0.58
CA TRP A 30 -14.48 -9.06 -0.34
C TRP A 30 -15.79 -8.54 0.27
N ARG A 31 -16.94 -9.05 -0.19
CA ARG A 31 -18.25 -8.78 0.41
C ARG A 31 -19.02 -10.07 0.63
N ASP A 32 -19.78 -10.11 1.72
CA ASP A 32 -20.54 -11.27 2.17
C ASP A 32 -21.96 -10.83 2.55
N SER A 33 -22.95 -11.54 2.03
CA SER A 33 -24.38 -11.37 2.35
C SER A 33 -25.06 -12.67 2.75
N VAL A 34 -24.28 -13.70 3.11
CA VAL A 34 -24.79 -15.01 3.52
C VAL A 34 -25.45 -14.90 4.90
N ASP A 35 -26.69 -15.38 5.00
CA ASP A 35 -27.48 -15.40 6.24
C ASP A 35 -27.04 -16.53 7.20
N GLY A 36 -27.64 -16.55 8.39
CA GLY A 36 -27.37 -17.60 9.39
C GLY A 36 -27.76 -19.02 8.98
N ASN A 37 -28.49 -19.18 7.86
CA ASN A 37 -28.85 -20.48 7.28
C ASN A 37 -27.92 -20.88 6.12
N GLY A 38 -26.91 -20.07 5.81
CA GLY A 38 -25.97 -20.34 4.72
C GLY A 38 -26.51 -19.99 3.33
N ASN A 39 -27.51 -19.11 3.23
CA ASN A 39 -28.09 -18.64 1.98
C ASN A 39 -27.70 -17.19 1.71
N GLY A 40 -27.32 -16.87 0.46
CA GLY A 40 -27.00 -15.49 0.07
C GLY A 40 -25.98 -15.45 -1.06
N SER A 41 -25.19 -14.39 -1.12
CA SER A 41 -24.10 -14.27 -2.09
C SER A 41 -22.79 -13.79 -1.47
N LEU A 42 -21.69 -14.22 -2.07
CA LEU A 42 -20.35 -13.73 -1.83
C LEU A 42 -19.86 -13.00 -3.08
N LEU A 43 -19.25 -11.84 -2.88
CA LEU A 43 -18.41 -11.22 -3.89
C LEU A 43 -16.96 -11.58 -3.55
N LYS A 44 -16.37 -12.43 -4.37
CA LYS A 44 -14.95 -12.76 -4.27
C LYS A 44 -14.16 -11.95 -5.27
N ALA A 45 -12.94 -11.57 -4.91
CA ALA A 45 -12.07 -10.84 -5.80
C ALA A 45 -10.62 -11.25 -5.60
N ARG A 46 -9.83 -11.15 -6.67
CA ARG A 46 -8.38 -11.34 -6.68
C ARG A 46 -7.73 -10.17 -7.39
N GLY A 47 -6.45 -9.97 -7.15
CA GLY A 47 -5.68 -9.00 -7.90
C GLY A 47 -4.24 -8.93 -7.45
N ASN A 48 -3.43 -8.30 -8.29
CA ASN A 48 -2.03 -8.03 -8.00
C ASN A 48 -1.70 -6.59 -8.38
N ALA A 49 -0.65 -6.05 -7.78
CA ALA A 49 -0.15 -4.73 -8.12
C ALA A 49 1.38 -4.76 -8.15
N THR A 50 1.98 -4.01 -9.07
CA THR A 50 3.43 -3.88 -9.25
C THR A 50 3.81 -2.42 -9.28
N ILE A 51 4.77 -2.01 -8.45
CA ILE A 51 5.34 -0.66 -8.53
C ILE A 51 6.20 -0.56 -9.79
N ARG A 52 5.99 0.48 -10.58
CA ARG A 52 6.71 0.70 -11.85
C ARG A 52 7.73 1.81 -11.78
N SER A 53 7.46 2.83 -11.00
CA SER A 53 8.35 3.98 -10.91
C SER A 53 8.20 4.71 -9.59
N GLU A 54 9.29 5.36 -9.20
CA GLU A 54 9.28 6.47 -8.25
C GLU A 54 8.90 7.74 -9.02
N GLU A 55 7.91 8.49 -8.53
CA GLU A 55 7.49 9.75 -9.14
C GLU A 55 8.14 10.97 -8.48
N ASN A 56 8.20 10.98 -7.15
CA ASN A 56 8.76 12.11 -6.40
C ASN A 56 9.14 11.68 -4.98
N ARG A 57 10.07 12.42 -4.39
CA ARG A 57 10.46 12.34 -2.98
C ARG A 57 10.65 13.73 -2.39
N GLU A 58 10.30 13.90 -1.13
CA GLU A 58 10.47 15.14 -0.39
C GLU A 58 10.78 14.88 1.09
N GLY A 59 11.40 15.87 1.74
CA GLY A 59 11.77 15.78 3.15
C GLY A 59 13.21 15.33 3.37
N VAL A 60 13.51 14.85 4.58
CA VAL A 60 14.86 14.57 5.06
C VAL A 60 14.94 13.24 5.80
N VAL A 61 16.07 12.55 5.60
CA VAL A 61 16.50 11.42 6.42
C VAL A 61 17.91 11.72 6.92
N LYS A 62 18.08 11.74 8.24
CA LYS A 62 19.38 11.99 8.85
C LYS A 62 19.74 10.88 9.82
N LYS A 63 21.03 10.56 9.86
CA LYS A 63 21.61 9.66 10.85
C LYS A 63 22.49 10.48 11.76
N LEU A 64 22.17 10.48 13.05
CA LEU A 64 22.99 11.07 14.10
C LEU A 64 23.81 9.96 14.77
N ILE A 65 25.13 10.13 14.77
CA ILE A 65 26.05 9.25 15.47
C ILE A 65 26.45 9.93 16.79
N ILE A 66 26.10 9.30 17.90
CA ILE A 66 26.42 9.74 19.25
C ILE A 66 27.49 8.78 19.79
N ASP A 67 28.69 9.30 19.98
CA ASP A 67 29.81 8.59 20.59
C ASP A 67 29.99 9.10 22.02
N GLU A 68 29.41 8.38 22.98
CA GLU A 68 29.54 8.60 24.43
C GLU A 68 30.15 7.36 25.11
N GLY A 69 31.09 6.67 24.45
CA GLY A 69 31.75 5.46 24.95
C GLY A 69 31.13 4.14 24.44
N GLU A 70 29.90 4.20 23.93
CA GLU A 70 29.29 3.23 23.02
C GLU A 70 28.69 4.01 21.84
N GLU A 71 28.79 3.48 20.62
CA GLU A 71 28.30 4.17 19.41
C GLU A 71 26.78 3.95 19.26
N TYR A 72 26.00 5.01 19.43
CA TYR A 72 24.55 5.00 19.23
C TYR A 72 24.16 5.71 17.94
N ASN A 73 23.24 5.09 17.19
CA ASN A 73 22.67 5.67 15.97
C ASN A 73 21.24 6.11 16.24
N LEU A 74 20.96 7.40 16.06
CA LEU A 74 19.60 7.94 16.05
C LEU A 74 19.23 8.29 14.61
N TRP A 75 18.04 7.89 14.17
CA TRP A 75 17.51 8.26 12.87
C TRP A 75 16.46 9.36 13.01
N ILE A 76 16.59 10.40 12.21
CA ILE A 76 15.57 11.45 12.06
C ILE A 76 14.90 11.25 10.70
N PHE A 77 13.59 11.07 10.75
CA PHE A 77 12.73 10.92 9.59
C PHE A 77 11.66 12.01 9.58
N ASP A 78 11.64 12.76 8.48
CA ASP A 78 10.50 13.55 8.00
C ASP A 78 10.58 13.46 6.48
N PHE A 79 10.24 12.29 5.95
CA PHE A 79 10.50 11.92 4.56
C PHE A 79 9.28 11.30 3.92
N LYS A 80 9.06 11.60 2.64
CA LYS A 80 7.94 11.09 1.87
C LYS A 80 8.40 10.72 0.48
N ILE A 81 7.94 9.57 0.00
CA ILE A 81 8.23 9.05 -1.34
C ILE A 81 6.95 8.55 -1.99
N LYS A 82 6.81 8.85 -3.28
CA LYS A 82 5.64 8.56 -4.11
C LYS A 82 6.02 7.53 -5.18
N PHE A 83 5.27 6.43 -5.23
CA PHE A 83 5.43 5.39 -6.24
C PHE A 83 4.17 5.25 -7.08
N ARG A 84 4.35 5.10 -8.40
CA ARG A 84 3.29 4.70 -9.33
C ARG A 84 3.23 3.18 -9.41
N TYR A 85 2.04 2.62 -9.39
CA TYR A 85 1.83 1.19 -9.59
C TYR A 85 0.81 0.91 -10.69
N GLU A 86 1.01 -0.22 -11.36
CA GLU A 86 0.02 -0.85 -12.23
C GLU A 86 -0.60 -2.03 -11.48
N SER A 87 -1.86 -2.34 -11.77
CA SER A 87 -2.52 -3.48 -11.14
C SER A 87 -3.47 -4.21 -12.07
N VAL A 88 -3.83 -5.43 -11.70
CA VAL A 88 -4.84 -6.24 -12.38
C VAL A 88 -5.78 -6.82 -11.33
N THR A 89 -7.09 -6.78 -11.59
CA THR A 89 -8.07 -7.40 -10.70
C THR A 89 -9.22 -8.04 -11.46
N HIS A 90 -9.84 -9.02 -10.79
CA HIS A 90 -10.99 -9.77 -11.27
C HIS A 90 -11.96 -10.03 -10.12
N GLY A 91 -13.27 -9.94 -10.39
CA GLY A 91 -14.33 -10.11 -9.40
C GLY A 91 -15.36 -11.15 -9.81
N GLU A 92 -15.74 -12.01 -8.87
CA GLU A 92 -16.63 -13.15 -9.06
C GLU A 92 -17.79 -13.09 -8.07
N THR A 93 -19.02 -13.21 -8.56
CA THR A 93 -20.20 -13.44 -7.72
C THR A 93 -20.43 -14.93 -7.53
N TRP A 94 -20.57 -15.33 -6.28
CA TRP A 94 -20.88 -16.70 -5.87
C TRP A 94 -22.23 -16.72 -5.14
N ALA A 95 -23.14 -17.62 -5.53
CA ALA A 95 -24.39 -17.84 -4.80
C ALA A 95 -24.24 -19.02 -3.85
N CYS A 96 -24.73 -18.85 -2.63
CA CYS A 96 -24.67 -19.83 -1.57
C CYS A 96 -26.08 -20.31 -1.21
N VAL A 97 -26.24 -21.64 -1.10
CA VAL A 97 -27.46 -22.29 -0.61
C VAL A 97 -27.04 -23.39 0.34
N LEU A 98 -27.60 -23.40 1.55
CA LEU A 98 -27.30 -24.40 2.59
C LEU A 98 -25.79 -24.58 2.82
N ASN A 99 -25.06 -23.47 2.98
CA ASN A 99 -23.60 -23.42 3.19
C ASN A 99 -22.76 -23.97 2.02
N LYS A 100 -23.36 -24.17 0.84
CA LYS A 100 -22.64 -24.54 -0.39
C LYS A 100 -22.70 -23.39 -1.36
N CYS A 101 -21.53 -22.88 -1.74
CA CYS A 101 -21.41 -21.78 -2.68
C CYS A 101 -20.97 -22.25 -4.06
N THR A 102 -21.62 -21.75 -5.10
CA THR A 102 -21.25 -22.00 -6.49
C THR A 102 -20.96 -20.68 -7.19
N PHE A 103 -19.99 -20.71 -8.10
CA PHE A 103 -19.73 -19.58 -9.00
C PHE A 103 -20.95 -19.33 -9.89
N VAL A 104 -21.34 -18.06 -10.04
CA VAL A 104 -22.50 -17.65 -10.85
C VAL A 104 -22.09 -16.78 -12.02
N ASN A 105 -21.28 -15.74 -11.77
CA ASN A 105 -20.93 -14.76 -12.78
C ASN A 105 -19.65 -14.00 -12.44
N ASN A 106 -19.03 -13.39 -13.45
CA ASN A 106 -18.03 -12.34 -13.27
C ASN A 106 -18.75 -11.02 -12.93
N ASP A 107 -18.45 -10.43 -11.78
CA ASP A 107 -18.99 -9.13 -11.38
C ASP A 107 -18.26 -7.97 -12.10
N TRP A 108 -16.97 -8.18 -12.35
CA TRP A 108 -16.17 -7.47 -13.34
C TRP A 108 -15.14 -8.44 -13.94
N ASP A 109 -14.86 -8.27 -15.23
CA ASP A 109 -13.84 -9.05 -15.92
C ASP A 109 -12.42 -8.62 -15.49
N GLU A 110 -11.39 -9.05 -16.21
CA GLU A 110 -10.04 -8.57 -15.94
C GLU A 110 -9.94 -7.07 -16.25
N VAL A 111 -9.64 -6.28 -15.23
CA VAL A 111 -9.49 -4.82 -15.32
C VAL A 111 -8.14 -4.39 -14.76
N HIS A 112 -7.63 -3.28 -15.28
CA HIS A 112 -6.25 -2.83 -15.05
C HIS A 112 -6.19 -1.44 -14.41
N PRO A 113 -6.75 -1.23 -13.20
CA PRO A 113 -6.66 0.06 -12.55
C PRO A 113 -5.20 0.35 -12.19
N GLU A 114 -4.86 1.63 -12.20
CA GLU A 114 -3.55 2.12 -11.81
C GLU A 114 -3.68 3.06 -10.62
N GLY A 115 -2.57 3.36 -9.98
CA GLY A 115 -2.62 4.29 -8.87
C GLY A 115 -1.26 4.66 -8.33
N THR A 116 -1.32 5.28 -7.16
CA THR A 116 -0.15 5.76 -6.45
C THR A 116 -0.17 5.24 -5.01
N VAL A 117 0.99 4.83 -4.52
CA VAL A 117 1.23 4.71 -3.08
C VAL A 117 2.21 5.78 -2.63
N ILE A 118 1.90 6.43 -1.51
CA ILE A 118 2.77 7.43 -0.88
C ILE A 118 3.17 6.89 0.49
N ALA A 119 4.45 6.63 0.67
CA ALA A 119 5.01 6.26 1.96
C ALA A 119 5.57 7.51 2.65
N THR A 120 5.07 7.79 3.85
CA THR A 120 5.52 8.89 4.72
C THR A 120 6.14 8.30 5.97
N PHE A 121 7.36 8.71 6.26
CA PHE A 121 8.17 8.26 7.38
C PHE A 121 8.35 9.41 8.37
N ASN A 122 7.91 9.20 9.60
CA ASN A 122 8.02 10.18 10.66
C ASN A 122 8.72 9.56 11.87
N SER A 123 9.76 10.24 12.34
CA SER A 123 10.37 9.98 13.63
C SER A 123 9.49 10.58 14.73
N VAL A 124 9.18 9.81 15.76
CA VAL A 124 8.38 10.28 16.90
C VAL A 124 9.27 10.19 18.14
N PRO A 125 9.46 11.25 18.95
CA PRO A 125 10.38 11.18 20.09
C PRO A 125 10.12 10.05 21.11
N SER A 126 8.90 9.50 21.13
CA SER A 126 8.50 8.36 21.97
C SER A 126 8.53 6.99 21.27
N ARG A 127 8.82 6.92 19.96
CA ARG A 127 8.75 5.71 19.13
C ARG A 127 9.80 5.74 18.02
N ASN A 128 10.46 4.63 17.75
CA ASN A 128 11.60 4.60 16.83
C ASN A 128 11.26 5.18 15.44
N LEU A 129 10.20 4.68 14.80
CA LEU A 129 9.77 5.11 13.47
C LEU A 129 8.29 4.81 13.23
N GLU A 130 7.55 5.76 12.68
CA GLU A 130 6.19 5.57 12.16
C GLU A 130 6.22 5.61 10.63
N LEU A 131 5.63 4.59 10.00
CA LEU A 131 5.37 4.57 8.57
C LEU A 131 3.86 4.70 8.33
N LYS A 132 3.50 5.72 7.55
CA LYS A 132 2.16 5.94 7.03
C LYS A 132 2.14 5.69 5.52
N LEU A 133 1.22 4.85 5.06
CA LEU A 133 0.99 4.57 3.65
C LEU A 133 -0.35 5.16 3.21
N ASP A 134 -0.30 6.17 2.35
CA ASP A 134 -1.48 6.72 1.67
C ASP A 134 -1.63 6.03 0.30
N VAL A 135 -2.78 5.41 0.05
CA VAL A 135 -3.03 4.64 -1.18
C VAL A 135 -4.10 5.33 -2.02
N TYR A 136 -3.78 5.58 -3.28
CA TYR A 136 -4.64 6.22 -4.27
C TYR A 136 -4.83 5.30 -5.47
N VAL A 137 -6.04 5.28 -6.01
CA VAL A 137 -6.35 4.67 -7.30
C VAL A 137 -6.82 5.78 -8.21
N ASP A 138 -6.34 5.77 -9.45
CA ASP A 138 -6.77 6.74 -10.44
C ASP A 138 -8.26 6.55 -10.77
N PRO A 139 -9.03 7.63 -10.98
CA PRO A 139 -10.47 7.51 -11.23
C PRO A 139 -10.77 6.65 -12.47
N ASP A 140 -11.73 5.74 -12.34
CA ASP A 140 -12.25 4.92 -13.44
C ASP A 140 -13.80 4.86 -13.36
N SER A 141 -14.45 4.31 -14.38
CA SER A 141 -15.90 4.22 -14.55
C SER A 141 -16.62 3.27 -13.57
N ASP A 142 -15.93 2.29 -12.99
CA ASP A 142 -16.44 1.42 -11.91
C ASP A 142 -15.57 1.59 -10.66
N ASP A 143 -16.18 2.04 -9.55
CA ASP A 143 -15.49 2.22 -8.27
C ASP A 143 -15.08 0.90 -7.62
N ARG A 144 -15.75 -0.23 -7.93
CA ARG A 144 -15.58 -1.49 -7.18
C ARG A 144 -14.19 -2.12 -7.38
N PRO A 145 -13.68 -2.29 -8.61
CA PRO A 145 -12.36 -2.86 -8.83
C PRO A 145 -11.26 -1.98 -8.24
N GLY A 146 -11.37 -0.66 -8.43
CA GLY A 146 -10.45 0.30 -7.84
C GLY A 146 -10.43 0.22 -6.31
N LYS A 147 -11.61 0.19 -5.67
CA LYS A 147 -11.71 0.06 -4.22
C LYS A 147 -11.12 -1.25 -3.69
N PHE A 148 -11.35 -2.36 -4.39
CA PHE A 148 -10.72 -3.64 -4.03
C PHE A 148 -9.19 -3.55 -4.10
N ILE A 149 -8.64 -2.99 -5.18
CA ILE A 149 -7.19 -2.78 -5.33
C ILE A 149 -6.66 -1.91 -4.20
N GLN A 150 -7.30 -0.79 -3.91
CA GLN A 150 -6.90 0.12 -2.84
C GLN A 150 -6.86 -0.57 -1.47
N GLU A 151 -7.94 -1.25 -1.10
CA GLU A 151 -8.13 -1.80 0.25
C GLU A 151 -7.41 -3.13 0.51
N ARG A 152 -7.23 -3.95 -0.54
CA ARG A 152 -6.80 -5.35 -0.39
C ARG A 152 -5.52 -5.69 -1.13
N VAL A 153 -5.10 -4.90 -2.12
CA VAL A 153 -3.92 -5.20 -2.95
C VAL A 153 -2.83 -4.18 -2.71
N ALA A 154 -3.00 -2.93 -3.15
CA ALA A 154 -2.00 -1.88 -3.04
C ALA A 154 -1.66 -1.53 -1.58
N SER A 155 -2.60 -1.69 -0.64
CA SER A 155 -2.32 -1.55 0.80
C SER A 155 -1.25 -2.51 1.31
N LYS A 156 -1.02 -3.63 0.63
CA LYS A 156 0.01 -4.62 1.00
C LYS A 156 1.42 -4.15 0.71
N PHE A 157 1.63 -3.11 -0.11
CA PHE A 157 2.96 -2.51 -0.30
C PHE A 157 3.55 -1.99 1.01
N ARG A 158 2.74 -1.80 2.06
CA ARG A 158 3.21 -1.43 3.40
C ARG A 158 4.30 -2.39 3.91
N ASP A 159 4.15 -3.70 3.67
CA ASP A 159 5.00 -4.72 4.26
C ASP A 159 6.39 -4.71 3.60
N PRO A 160 6.55 -4.77 2.26
CA PRO A 160 7.86 -4.63 1.63
C PRO A 160 8.51 -3.25 1.85
N ILE A 161 7.73 -2.16 1.92
CA ILE A 161 8.26 -0.83 2.24
C ILE A 161 8.82 -0.80 3.67
N ALA A 162 8.08 -1.36 4.63
CA ALA A 162 8.53 -1.47 6.01
C ALA A 162 9.82 -2.29 6.08
N LEU A 163 9.82 -3.50 5.51
CA LEU A 163 10.98 -4.39 5.52
C LEU A 163 12.22 -3.74 4.88
N ALA A 164 12.08 -3.07 3.74
CA ALA A 164 13.19 -2.35 3.11
C ALA A 164 13.74 -1.21 3.98
N THR A 165 12.87 -0.56 4.75
CA THR A 165 13.25 0.51 5.67
C THR A 165 13.96 -0.04 6.91
N GLU A 166 13.47 -1.13 7.48
CA GLU A 166 14.11 -1.82 8.60
C GLU A 166 15.48 -2.36 8.20
N ASP A 167 15.59 -2.94 7.01
CA ASP A 167 16.84 -3.45 6.43
C ASP A 167 17.87 -2.33 6.22
N PHE A 168 17.45 -1.15 5.78
CA PHE A 168 18.35 0.00 5.62
C PHE A 168 18.80 0.61 6.96
N THR A 169 17.87 0.75 7.90
CA THR A 169 18.09 1.52 9.14
C THR A 169 18.59 0.68 10.30
N GLY A 170 18.33 -0.62 10.27
CA GLY A 170 18.47 -1.53 11.41
C GLY A 170 17.42 -1.31 12.52
N LEU A 171 16.44 -0.42 12.30
CA LEU A 171 15.35 -0.16 13.25
C LEU A 171 14.16 -1.08 12.98
N VAL A 172 13.38 -1.39 14.01
CA VAL A 172 12.06 -2.01 13.86
C VAL A 172 11.00 -0.93 13.76
N ILE A 173 10.07 -1.06 12.81
CA ILE A 173 8.95 -0.13 12.65
C ILE A 173 7.84 -0.50 13.64
N ASP A 174 7.69 0.33 14.66
CA ASP A 174 6.74 0.09 15.76
C ASP A 174 5.27 0.37 15.36
N ARG A 175 5.04 1.15 14.28
CA ARG A 175 3.68 1.48 13.84
C ARG A 175 3.56 1.67 12.33
N LEU A 176 2.63 0.90 11.78
CA LEU A 176 2.17 0.97 10.39
C LEU A 176 0.76 1.56 10.35
N VAL A 177 0.59 2.68 9.67
CA VAL A 177 -0.71 3.33 9.44
C VAL A 177 -1.03 3.28 7.95
N ILE A 178 -2.25 2.90 7.60
CA ILE A 178 -2.73 2.92 6.21
C ILE A 178 -3.91 3.87 6.12
N GLN A 179 -3.88 4.73 5.11
CA GLN A 179 -4.97 5.64 4.82
C GLN A 179 -5.40 5.48 3.36
N PHE A 180 -6.71 5.38 3.18
CA PHE A 180 -7.36 5.26 1.89
C PHE A 180 -7.94 6.61 1.49
N HIS A 181 -7.89 6.91 0.20
CA HIS A 181 -8.39 8.16 -0.36
C HIS A 181 -9.38 7.89 -1.48
N GLU A 182 -10.52 8.56 -1.45
CA GLU A 182 -11.50 8.47 -2.52
C GLU A 182 -10.89 9.01 -3.83
N PRO A 183 -11.20 8.39 -4.97
CA PRO A 183 -10.79 8.92 -6.28
C PRO A 183 -11.37 10.32 -6.43
N LYS A 184 -10.51 11.30 -6.73
CA LYS A 184 -10.95 12.66 -7.05
C LYS A 184 -11.48 12.65 -8.47
N TYR A 185 -12.77 12.44 -8.63
CA TYR A 185 -13.45 12.72 -9.90
C TYR A 185 -13.31 14.22 -10.19
N ASN A 186 -12.73 14.57 -11.35
CA ASN A 186 -12.85 15.93 -11.85
C ASN A 186 -14.34 16.18 -12.13
N GLU A 187 -15.02 16.98 -11.30
CA GLU A 187 -16.41 17.42 -11.51
C GLU A 187 -16.58 18.37 -12.72
N PHE A 188 -15.76 18.24 -13.76
CA PHE A 188 -15.78 19.11 -14.93
C PHE A 188 -15.89 18.32 -16.23
N THR A 189 -17.05 17.68 -16.45
CA THR A 189 -17.56 17.43 -17.80
C THR A 189 -19.07 17.20 -17.80
N LEU A 190 -19.84 18.27 -17.53
CA LEU A 190 -21.16 18.44 -18.14
C LEU A 190 -21.29 19.90 -18.60
N LYS A 191 -21.03 20.12 -19.89
CA LYS A 191 -21.64 21.19 -20.69
C LYS A 191 -22.14 20.58 -21.98
#